data_AF-A0A350BQF0-F1
#
_entry.id   AF-A0A350BQF0-F1
#
_cell.length_a   1.000
_cell.length_b   1.000
_cell.length_c   1.000
_cell.angle_alpha   90.00
_cell.angle_beta   90.00
_cell.angle_gamma   90.00
#
_symmetry.space_group_name_H-M   'P 1'
#
loop_
_entity.id
_entity.type
_entity.pdbx_description
1 polymer ?
#
loop_
_entity_poly.entity_id
_entity_poly.type
_entity_poly.pdbx_seq_one_letter_code
_entity_poly.pdbx_strand_id
1 'polypeptide(L)'
;RGEIPVGVVVSVDAALLMEDIERIVRSAGAAALLELRTQYVEKHKVTDQLFEQYAHAIIDILRDTFIRNDGSDTSQVAYLQRYVLGFEWEVYRSRHRAHFEYMVRKAKRLVQKELQELV
;
A
#
# COMPACT_ATOMS: atom_id res chain seq x y z
N ARG A 1 -13.85 43.20 -6.97
CA ARG A 1 -13.26 42.01 -7.64
C ARG A 1 -11.97 41.71 -6.91
N GLY A 2 -11.98 40.72 -6.03
CA GLY A 2 -10.79 40.34 -5.27
C GLY A 2 -9.89 39.49 -6.16
N GLU A 3 -8.69 39.99 -6.43
CA GLU A 3 -7.64 39.20 -7.06
C GLU A 3 -7.23 38.11 -6.07
N ILE A 4 -7.52 36.85 -6.41
CA ILE A 4 -7.02 35.73 -5.62
C ILE A 4 -5.51 35.70 -5.85
N PRO A 5 -4.68 35.78 -4.79
CA PRO A 5 -3.24 35.73 -4.95
C PRO A 5 -2.86 34.39 -5.58
N VAL A 6 -2.04 34.47 -6.64
CA VAL A 6 -1.58 33.31 -7.44
C VAL A 6 -0.99 32.19 -6.57
N GLY A 7 -0.39 32.52 -5.42
CA GLY A 7 0.12 31.54 -4.45
C GLY A 7 -0.94 30.69 -3.74
N VAL A 8 -2.19 31.16 -3.62
CA VAL A 8 -3.31 30.39 -3.02
C VAL A 8 -3.85 29.37 -4.02
N VAL A 9 -3.97 29.73 -5.30
CA VAL A 9 -4.46 28.82 -6.35
C VAL A 9 -3.54 27.60 -6.50
N VAL A 10 -2.22 27.82 -6.54
CA VAL A 10 -1.22 26.75 -6.64
C VAL A 10 -1.28 25.78 -5.44
N SER A 11 -1.64 26.27 -4.25
CA SER A 11 -1.75 25.44 -3.05
C SER A 11 -3.02 24.57 -3.02
N VAL A 12 -4.12 25.06 -3.60
CA VAL A 12 -5.40 24.34 -3.65
C VAL A 12 -5.33 23.19 -4.66
N ASP A 13 -4.74 23.42 -5.83
CA ASP A 13 -4.56 22.37 -6.85
C ASP A 13 -3.66 21.23 -6.35
N ALA A 14 -2.60 21.57 -5.61
CA ALA A 14 -1.72 20.57 -4.99
C ALA A 14 -2.42 19.78 -3.87
N ALA A 15 -3.28 20.43 -3.08
CA ALA A 15 -4.05 19.76 -2.03
C ALA A 15 -5.10 18.81 -2.61
N LEU A 16 -5.82 19.23 -3.65
CA LEU A 16 -6.79 18.39 -4.35
C LEU A 16 -6.12 17.17 -5.01
N LEU A 17 -4.96 17.38 -5.66
CA LEU A 17 -4.18 16.28 -6.22
C LEU A 17 -3.73 15.28 -5.15
N MET A 18 -3.32 15.78 -3.97
CA MET A 18 -2.93 14.90 -2.86
C MET A 18 -4.13 14.09 -2.35
N GLU A 19 -5.30 14.71 -2.16
CA GLU A 19 -6.52 14.01 -1.75
C GLU A 19 -6.92 12.92 -2.76
N ASP A 20 -6.78 13.18 -4.06
CA ASP A 20 -7.02 12.18 -5.10
C ASP A 20 -6.02 11.02 -5.05
N ILE A 21 -4.73 11.29 -4.83
CA ILE A 21 -3.71 10.26 -4.64
C ILE A 21 -4.06 9.40 -3.42
N GLU A 22 -4.39 10.00 -2.28
CA GLU A 22 -4.77 9.26 -1.07
C GLU A 22 -6.00 8.38 -1.30
N ARG A 23 -7.00 8.92 -2.00
CA ARG A 23 -8.23 8.21 -2.35
C ARG A 23 -7.93 7.01 -3.25
N ILE A 24 -7.09 7.19 -4.27
CA ILE A 24 -6.68 6.11 -5.20
C ILE A 24 -5.88 5.04 -4.45
N VAL A 25 -4.89 5.43 -3.65
CA VAL A 25 -4.08 4.48 -2.86
C VAL A 25 -4.99 3.64 -1.96
N ARG A 26 -5.99 4.26 -1.33
CA ARG A 26 -6.97 3.57 -0.49
C ARG A 26 -7.87 2.63 -1.27
N SER A 27 -8.50 3.10 -2.35
CA SER A 27 -9.48 2.31 -3.12
C SER A 27 -8.81 1.16 -3.87
N ALA A 28 -7.73 1.44 -4.61
CA ALA A 28 -6.98 0.45 -5.35
C ALA A 28 -6.27 -0.54 -4.41
N GLY A 29 -5.73 -0.06 -3.28
CA GLY A 29 -5.20 -0.92 -2.23
C GLY A 29 -6.25 -1.90 -1.68
N ALA A 30 -7.45 -1.41 -1.36
CA ALA A 30 -8.55 -2.25 -0.89
C ALA A 30 -9.00 -3.27 -1.94
N ALA A 31 -9.12 -2.86 -3.21
CA ALA A 31 -9.47 -3.76 -4.31
C ALA A 31 -8.44 -4.89 -4.48
N ALA A 32 -7.13 -4.56 -4.44
CA ALA A 32 -6.07 -5.56 -4.50
C ALA A 32 -6.15 -6.55 -3.33
N LEU A 33 -6.40 -6.06 -2.11
CA LEU A 33 -6.52 -6.90 -0.92
C LEU A 33 -7.76 -7.82 -0.99
N LEU A 34 -8.88 -7.34 -1.51
CA LEU A 34 -10.07 -8.17 -1.71
C LEU A 34 -9.78 -9.36 -2.64
N GLU A 35 -9.15 -9.09 -3.79
CA GLU A 35 -8.76 -10.16 -4.72
C GLU A 35 -7.75 -11.14 -4.10
N LEU A 36 -6.79 -10.62 -3.32
CA LEU A 36 -5.78 -11.44 -2.66
C LEU A 36 -6.38 -12.30 -1.56
N ARG A 37 -7.39 -11.81 -0.84
CA ARG A 37 -8.12 -12.59 0.17
C ARG A 37 -8.74 -13.84 -0.45
N THR A 38 -9.44 -13.68 -1.56
CA THR A 38 -9.99 -14.82 -2.32
C THR A 38 -8.91 -15.77 -2.82
N GLN A 39 -7.74 -15.27 -3.22
CA GLN A 39 -6.66 -16.13 -3.74
C GLN A 39 -5.89 -16.91 -2.65
N TYR A 40 -5.82 -16.39 -1.44
CA TYR A 40 -4.94 -16.91 -0.39
C TYR A 40 -5.67 -17.41 0.86
N VAL A 41 -6.71 -16.72 1.31
CA VAL A 41 -7.50 -17.14 2.48
C VAL A 41 -8.50 -18.21 2.08
N GLU A 42 -9.34 -17.95 1.07
CA GLU A 42 -10.37 -18.92 0.63
C GLU A 42 -9.77 -20.21 0.07
N LYS A 43 -8.52 -20.16 -0.40
CA LYS A 43 -7.75 -21.34 -0.84
C LYS A 43 -6.87 -21.95 0.27
N HIS A 44 -7.05 -21.53 1.52
CA HIS A 44 -6.34 -22.01 2.70
C HIS A 44 -4.81 -21.95 2.61
N LYS A 45 -4.24 -21.03 1.82
CA LYS A 45 -2.79 -20.82 1.71
C LYS A 45 -2.22 -20.05 2.90
N VAL A 46 -3.06 -19.23 3.53
CA VAL A 46 -2.77 -18.49 4.76
C VAL A 46 -4.05 -18.44 5.60
N THR A 47 -3.91 -18.25 6.91
CA THR A 47 -5.05 -18.02 7.80
C THR A 47 -5.60 -16.59 7.64
N ASP A 48 -6.85 -16.36 8.01
CA ASP A 48 -7.43 -15.01 8.06
C ASP A 48 -6.57 -14.05 8.90
N GLN A 49 -6.16 -14.48 10.10
CA GLN A 49 -5.33 -13.67 10.99
C GLN A 49 -3.99 -13.26 10.34
N LEU A 50 -3.30 -14.19 9.68
CA LEU A 50 -2.04 -13.89 9.00
C LEU A 50 -2.28 -12.97 7.79
N PHE A 51 -3.38 -13.14 7.09
CA PHE A 51 -3.76 -12.26 5.99
C PHE A 51 -4.05 -10.84 6.46
N GLU A 52 -4.72 -10.65 7.59
CA GLU A 52 -4.95 -9.32 8.18
C GLU A 52 -3.62 -8.62 8.52
N GLN A 53 -2.66 -9.35 9.10
CA GLN A 53 -1.32 -8.83 9.37
C GLN A 53 -0.60 -8.41 8.08
N TYR A 54 -0.70 -9.23 7.02
CA TYR A 54 -0.17 -8.86 5.71
C TYR A 54 -0.85 -7.62 5.13
N ALA A 55 -2.18 -7.54 5.24
CA ALA A 55 -2.95 -6.42 4.72
C ALA A 55 -2.53 -5.10 5.37
N HIS A 56 -2.36 -5.07 6.70
CA HIS A 56 -1.87 -3.88 7.40
C HIS A 56 -0.47 -3.48 6.92
N ALA A 57 0.47 -4.42 6.84
CA ALA A 57 1.81 -4.15 6.34
C ALA A 57 1.82 -3.64 4.89
N ILE A 58 0.97 -4.20 4.02
CA ILE A 58 0.83 -3.77 2.62
C ILE A 58 0.28 -2.35 2.55
N ILE A 59 -0.73 -1.99 3.34
CA ILE A 59 -1.27 -0.62 3.34
C ILE A 59 -0.21 0.40 3.76
N ASP A 60 0.57 0.11 4.81
CA ASP A 60 1.67 0.97 5.22
C ASP A 60 2.71 1.15 4.10
N ILE A 61 3.08 0.05 3.43
CA ILE A 61 3.99 0.08 2.28
C ILE A 61 3.43 0.97 1.16
N LEU A 62 2.14 0.85 0.83
CA LEU A 62 1.51 1.64 -0.23
C LEU A 62 1.50 3.13 0.12
N ARG A 63 1.15 3.48 1.36
CA ARG A 63 1.14 4.88 1.83
C ARG A 63 2.53 5.49 1.78
N ASP A 64 3.53 4.79 2.29
CA ASP A 64 4.91 5.30 2.25
C ASP A 64 5.44 5.39 0.82
N THR A 65 5.10 4.43 -0.06
CA THR A 65 5.54 4.42 -1.46
C THR A 65 4.91 5.56 -2.28
N PHE A 66 3.60 5.81 -2.14
CA PHE A 66 2.86 6.68 -3.07
C PHE A 66 2.42 8.02 -2.48
N ILE A 67 2.30 8.14 -1.15
CA ILE A 67 1.86 9.38 -0.48
C ILE A 67 3.07 10.09 0.13
N ARG A 68 3.86 9.38 0.96
CA ARG A 68 5.02 10.01 1.59
C ARG A 68 6.11 10.28 0.55
N ASN A 69 6.45 9.29 -0.27
CA ASN A 69 7.44 9.37 -1.35
C ASN A 69 8.73 10.12 -0.93
N ASP A 70 9.19 9.91 0.29
CA ASP A 70 10.36 10.58 0.88
C ASP A 70 11.69 9.90 0.50
N GLY A 71 11.64 8.87 -0.34
CA GLY A 71 12.79 8.05 -0.68
C GLY A 71 13.24 7.12 0.45
N SER A 72 12.45 6.94 1.52
CA SER A 72 12.80 5.98 2.58
C SER A 72 12.75 4.55 2.06
N ASP A 73 13.91 3.88 2.04
CA ASP A 73 14.04 2.49 1.59
C ASP A 73 13.75 1.52 2.74
N THR A 74 12.55 1.64 3.32
CA THR A 74 12.11 0.71 4.36
C THR A 74 11.83 -0.64 3.72
N SER A 75 12.60 -1.66 4.12
CA SER A 75 12.42 -3.01 3.59
C SER A 75 11.01 -3.58 3.88
N GLN A 76 10.46 -4.37 2.95
CA GLN A 76 9.15 -5.01 3.13
C GLN A 76 9.08 -5.87 4.40
N VAL A 77 10.18 -6.53 4.77
CA VAL A 77 10.27 -7.33 5.99
C VAL A 77 10.10 -6.48 7.25
N ALA A 78 10.64 -5.26 7.25
CA ALA A 78 10.52 -4.34 8.39
C ALA A 78 9.07 -3.88 8.60
N TYR A 79 8.27 -3.74 7.55
CA TYR A 79 6.83 -3.49 7.71
C TYR A 79 6.11 -4.70 8.30
N LEU A 80 6.41 -5.90 7.79
CA LEU A 80 5.75 -7.12 8.25
C LEU A 80 6.05 -7.41 9.72
N GLN A 81 7.28 -7.15 10.17
CA GLN A 81 7.72 -7.29 11.57
C GLN A 81 6.92 -6.44 12.56
N ARG A 82 6.28 -5.35 12.12
CA ARG A 82 5.41 -4.53 12.98
C ARG A 82 4.13 -5.25 13.40
N TYR A 83 3.69 -6.23 12.60
CA TYR A 83 2.38 -6.87 12.76
C TYR A 83 2.46 -8.36 13.12
N VAL A 84 3.56 -9.04 12.73
CA VAL A 84 3.77 -10.45 13.04
C VAL A 84 4.78 -10.55 14.19
N LEU A 85 4.31 -10.93 15.39
CA LEU A 85 5.16 -11.12 16.57
C LEU A 85 5.96 -12.43 16.50
N GLY A 86 7.13 -12.45 17.13
CA GLY A 86 8.00 -13.65 17.18
C GLY A 86 8.72 -13.93 15.85
N PHE A 87 8.99 -12.87 15.09
CA PHE A 87 9.36 -12.96 13.69
C PHE A 87 10.87 -12.84 13.48
N GLU A 88 11.51 -13.98 13.24
CA GLU A 88 12.92 -14.09 12.84
C GLU A 88 13.08 -14.08 11.30
N TRP A 89 14.22 -13.59 10.82
CA TRP A 89 14.52 -13.50 9.37
C TRP A 89 14.37 -14.83 8.63
N GLU A 90 14.72 -15.94 9.26
CA GLU A 90 14.62 -17.27 8.67
C GLU A 90 13.17 -17.73 8.46
N VAL A 91 12.28 -17.34 9.38
CA VAL A 91 10.84 -17.58 9.28
C VAL A 91 10.26 -16.77 8.13
N TYR A 92 10.66 -15.50 7.97
CA TYR A 92 10.30 -14.69 6.80
C TYR A 92 10.67 -15.40 5.50
N ARG A 93 11.95 -15.76 5.36
CA ARG A 93 12.51 -16.30 4.12
C ARG A 93 11.81 -17.60 3.71
N SER A 94 11.53 -18.47 4.66
CA SER A 94 10.97 -19.80 4.41
C SER A 94 9.45 -19.83 4.27
N ARG A 95 8.71 -18.99 5.01
CA ARG A 95 7.23 -19.09 5.11
C ARG A 95 6.47 -17.93 4.50
N HIS A 96 7.01 -16.71 4.60
CA HIS A 96 6.24 -15.49 4.32
C HIS A 96 6.65 -14.85 3.00
N ARG A 97 7.94 -14.86 2.68
CA ARG A 97 8.55 -14.07 1.61
C ARG A 97 7.84 -14.20 0.28
N ALA A 98 7.64 -15.42 -0.21
CA ALA A 98 7.06 -15.66 -1.53
C ALA A 98 5.63 -15.10 -1.65
N HIS A 99 4.80 -15.35 -0.64
CA HIS A 99 3.42 -14.88 -0.61
C HIS A 99 3.37 -13.35 -0.42
N PHE A 100 4.09 -12.85 0.58
CA PHE A 100 4.06 -11.45 0.96
C PHE A 100 4.61 -10.53 -0.12
N GLU A 101 5.80 -10.83 -0.68
CA GLU A 101 6.39 -10.01 -1.75
C GLU A 101 5.51 -10.02 -3.01
N TYR A 102 4.87 -11.16 -3.31
CA TYR A 102 3.92 -11.23 -4.43
C TYR A 102 2.70 -10.34 -4.19
N MET A 103 2.10 -10.40 -2.99
CA MET A 103 0.96 -9.58 -2.61
C MET A 103 1.30 -8.10 -2.70
N VAL A 104 2.44 -7.68 -2.15
CA VAL A 104 2.94 -6.30 -2.24
C VAL A 104 3.09 -5.88 -3.71
N ARG A 105 3.74 -6.70 -4.54
CA ARG A 105 3.94 -6.39 -5.97
C ARG A 105 2.61 -6.29 -6.72
N LYS A 106 1.62 -7.09 -6.37
CA LYS A 106 0.29 -7.02 -6.99
C LYS A 106 -0.44 -5.74 -6.59
N ALA A 107 -0.45 -5.42 -5.29
CA ALA A 107 -1.07 -4.20 -4.78
C ALA A 107 -0.43 -2.93 -5.35
N LYS A 108 0.91 -2.86 -5.37
CA LYS A 108 1.64 -1.73 -5.99
C LYS A 108 1.28 -1.54 -7.46
N ARG A 109 1.20 -2.63 -8.24
CA ARG A 109 0.84 -2.56 -9.66
C ARG A 109 -0.57 -2.02 -9.88
N LEU A 110 -1.53 -2.41 -9.04
CA LEU A 110 -2.90 -1.91 -9.17
C LEU A 110 -2.96 -0.41 -8.85
N VAL A 111 -2.38 0.03 -7.72
CA VAL A 111 -2.31 1.45 -7.37
C VAL A 111 -1.60 2.26 -8.46
N GLN A 112 -0.47 1.77 -8.97
CA GLN A 112 0.28 2.45 -10.02
C GLN A 112 -0.53 2.58 -11.32
N LYS A 113 -1.31 1.57 -11.70
CA LYS A 113 -2.19 1.63 -12.87
C LYS A 113 -3.25 2.72 -12.71
N GLU A 114 -3.93 2.76 -11.57
CA GLU A 114 -4.98 3.75 -11.30
C GLU A 114 -4.41 5.17 -11.19
N LEU A 115 -3.20 5.34 -10.63
CA LEU A 115 -2.52 6.64 -10.60
C LEU A 115 -2.10 7.11 -12.00
N GLN A 116 -1.71 6.21 -12.90
CA GLN A 116 -1.39 6.58 -14.29
C GLN A 116 -2.61 7.04 -15.08
N GLU A 117 -3.82 6.60 -14.72
CA GLU A 117 -5.07 7.05 -15.34
C GLU A 117 -5.51 8.44 -14.85
N LEU A 118 -4.92 8.94 -13.76
CA LEU A 118 -5.16 10.29 -13.24
C LEU A 118 -4.36 11.37 -13.99
N VAL A 119 -3.25 11.00 -14.64
CA VAL A 119 -2.25 11.92 -15.24
C VAL A 119 -2.39 12.01 -16.76
#